data_AF-A0A2D1TVQ0-F1
#
_entry.id   AF-A0A2D1TVQ0-F1
#
_cell.length_a   1.000
_cell.length_b   1.000
_cell.length_c   1.000
_cell.angle_alpha   90.00
_cell.angle_beta   90.00
_cell.angle_gamma   90.00
#
_symmetry.space_group_name_H-M   'P 1'
#
loop_
_entity.id
_entity.type
_entity.pdbx_description
1 polymer ?
#
loop_
_entity_poly.entity_id
_entity_poly.type
_entity_poly.pdbx_seq_one_letter_code
_entity_poly.pdbx_strand_id
1 'polypeptide(L)'
;MILSGVQWVVATLIGQMDNREYASIILMGLIAIYLLTKGKLLSVIKSFADVVKCALSPKILIPALILVTYSALLIYGAFEFGFWNTGILLDTILEVVFVGFPSMLIASKATSVTSIKNELIVPEVRFGALASFYINLVCFPIPFEVALQVVLLFLGIGHAQFSSRRDVSNLCLFENMRVVLCIIVCVATTLLLSNA
;
A
#
# COMPACT_ATOMS: atom_id res chain seq x y z
N MET A 1 -4.95 -7.14 -30.49
CA MET A 1 -4.55 -8.04 -29.39
C MET A 1 -4.15 -7.31 -28.11
N ILE A 2 -3.32 -6.27 -28.15
CA ILE A 2 -2.93 -5.52 -26.92
C ILE A 2 -4.14 -4.75 -26.34
N LEU A 3 -4.94 -4.08 -27.19
CA LEU A 3 -6.11 -3.32 -26.73
C LEU A 3 -7.16 -4.20 -26.04
N SER A 4 -7.40 -5.41 -26.56
CA SER A 4 -8.34 -6.39 -25.98
C SER A 4 -7.82 -6.95 -24.65
N GLY A 5 -6.51 -7.14 -24.51
CA GLY A 5 -5.88 -7.55 -23.25
C GLY A 5 -5.99 -6.48 -22.17
N VAL A 6 -5.71 -5.21 -22.51
CA VAL A 6 -5.84 -4.09 -21.57
C VAL A 6 -7.29 -3.91 -21.13
N GLN A 7 -8.26 -4.00 -22.05
CA GLN A 7 -9.67 -3.92 -21.70
C GLN A 7 -10.12 -5.06 -20.77
N TRP A 8 -9.64 -6.29 -21.01
CA TRP A 8 -9.90 -7.42 -20.12
C TRP A 8 -9.34 -7.18 -18.73
N VAL A 9 -8.07 -6.78 -18.62
CA VAL A 9 -7.45 -6.47 -17.31
C VAL A 9 -8.26 -5.40 -16.58
N VAL A 10 -8.57 -4.29 -17.25
CA VAL A 10 -9.34 -3.20 -16.65
C VAL A 10 -10.72 -3.68 -16.18
N ALA A 11 -11.43 -4.48 -16.98
CA ALA A 11 -12.73 -5.03 -16.61
C ALA A 11 -12.63 -5.99 -15.41
N THR A 12 -11.62 -6.84 -15.36
CA THR A 12 -11.34 -7.74 -14.23
C THR A 12 -11.05 -6.96 -12.95
N LEU A 13 -10.22 -5.91 -13.04
CA LEU A 13 -9.88 -5.08 -11.88
C LEU A 13 -11.11 -4.33 -11.34
N ILE A 14 -11.93 -3.76 -12.21
CA ILE A 14 -13.18 -3.09 -11.80
C ILE A 14 -14.15 -4.09 -11.16
N GLY A 15 -14.21 -5.32 -11.69
CA GLY A 15 -15.06 -6.39 -11.14
C GLY A 15 -14.61 -6.95 -9.79
N GLN A 16 -13.37 -6.66 -9.36
CA GLN A 16 -12.79 -7.11 -8.10
C GLN A 16 -12.77 -6.03 -7.01
N MET A 17 -13.33 -4.85 -7.29
CA MET A 17 -13.36 -3.77 -6.32
C MET A 17 -14.31 -4.08 -5.17
N ASP A 18 -13.78 -4.07 -3.95
CA ASP A 18 -14.55 -4.25 -2.73
C ASP A 18 -14.79 -2.91 -2.01
N ASN A 19 -15.49 -2.98 -0.88
CA ASN A 19 -15.80 -1.83 -0.03
C ASN A 19 -14.55 -1.02 0.37
N ARG A 20 -13.38 -1.67 0.46
CA ARG A 20 -12.12 -1.01 0.80
C ARG A 20 -11.66 -0.05 -0.30
N GLU A 21 -11.68 -0.51 -1.54
CA GLU A 21 -11.29 0.29 -2.71
C GLU A 21 -12.28 1.44 -2.90
N TYR A 22 -13.58 1.17 -2.72
CA TYR A 22 -14.60 2.21 -2.71
C TYR A 22 -14.37 3.26 -1.62
N ALA A 23 -14.03 2.84 -0.39
CA ALA A 23 -13.69 3.76 0.68
C ALA A 23 -12.48 4.63 0.34
N SER A 24 -11.45 4.05 -0.30
CA SER A 24 -10.27 4.80 -0.75
C SER A 24 -10.61 5.81 -1.83
N ILE A 25 -11.47 5.46 -2.79
CA ILE A 25 -11.94 6.38 -3.83
C ILE A 25 -12.75 7.53 -3.23
N ILE A 26 -13.65 7.24 -2.29
CA ILE A 26 -14.43 8.25 -1.58
C ILE A 26 -13.48 9.22 -0.86
N LEU A 27 -12.51 8.70 -0.11
CA LEU A 27 -11.57 9.51 0.64
C LEU A 27 -10.69 10.38 -0.27
N MET A 28 -10.15 9.80 -1.35
CA MET A 28 -9.38 10.55 -2.36
C MET A 28 -10.22 11.65 -3.02
N GLY A 29 -11.49 11.36 -3.34
CA GLY A 29 -12.42 12.33 -3.89
C GLY A 29 -12.69 13.50 -2.94
N LEU A 30 -12.92 13.21 -1.65
CA LEU A 30 -13.09 14.25 -0.62
C LEU A 30 -11.85 15.12 -0.46
N ILE A 31 -10.65 14.53 -0.45
CA ILE A 31 -9.38 15.27 -0.40
C ILE A 31 -9.22 16.15 -1.64
N ALA A 32 -9.54 15.64 -2.83
CA ALA A 32 -9.46 16.40 -4.07
C ALA A 32 -10.41 17.61 -4.05
N ILE A 33 -11.66 17.41 -3.62
CA ILE A 33 -12.65 18.50 -3.43
C ILE A 33 -12.12 19.53 -2.43
N TYR A 34 -11.60 19.09 -1.28
CA TYR A 34 -11.01 19.99 -0.29
C TYR A 34 -9.85 20.81 -0.88
N LEU A 35 -8.93 20.18 -1.60
CA LEU A 35 -7.81 20.87 -2.26
C LEU A 35 -8.26 21.85 -3.34
N LEU A 36 -9.32 21.52 -4.07
CA LEU A 36 -9.97 22.42 -5.04
C LEU A 36 -10.53 23.65 -4.35
N THR A 37 -11.27 23.50 -3.24
CA THR A 37 -11.83 24.65 -2.50
C THR A 37 -10.76 25.57 -1.92
N LYS A 38 -9.55 25.05 -1.67
CA LYS A 38 -8.40 25.83 -1.19
C LYS A 38 -7.52 26.37 -2.31
N GLY A 39 -7.83 26.10 -3.58
CA GLY A 39 -7.00 26.50 -4.73
C GLY A 39 -5.60 25.85 -4.75
N LYS A 40 -5.38 24.78 -3.97
CA LYS A 40 -4.06 24.13 -3.81
C LYS A 40 -3.88 22.90 -4.70
N LEU A 41 -4.93 22.47 -5.40
CA LEU A 41 -4.89 21.24 -6.21
C LEU A 41 -3.72 21.26 -7.22
N LEU A 42 -3.53 22.35 -7.96
CA LEU A 42 -2.46 22.46 -8.96
C LEU A 42 -1.07 22.32 -8.34
N SER A 43 -0.87 22.88 -7.14
CA SER A 43 0.39 22.78 -6.40
C SER A 43 0.68 21.33 -5.99
N VAL A 44 -0.35 20.62 -5.48
CA VAL A 44 -0.24 19.20 -5.12
C VAL A 44 0.04 18.32 -6.33
N ILE A 45 -0.64 18.57 -7.46
CA ILE A 45 -0.39 17.86 -8.72
C ILE A 45 1.05 18.09 -9.18
N LYS A 46 1.57 19.31 -9.06
CA LYS A 46 2.95 19.62 -9.43
C LYS A 46 3.95 18.91 -8.53
N SER A 47 3.75 18.92 -7.20
CA SER A 47 4.58 18.15 -6.28
C SER A 47 4.52 16.65 -6.55
N PHE A 48 3.35 16.12 -6.90
CA PHE A 48 3.20 14.73 -7.29
C PHE A 48 3.95 14.44 -8.60
N ALA A 49 3.86 15.32 -9.60
CA ALA A 49 4.60 15.20 -10.85
C ALA A 49 6.13 15.19 -10.62
N ASP A 50 6.62 16.01 -9.68
CA ASP A 50 8.04 16.00 -9.30
C ASP A 50 8.44 14.66 -8.66
N VAL A 51 7.59 14.08 -7.81
CA VAL A 51 7.80 12.74 -7.23
C VAL A 51 7.80 11.66 -8.31
N VAL A 52 6.84 11.69 -9.25
CA VAL A 52 6.78 10.74 -10.37
C VAL A 52 8.02 10.87 -11.25
N LYS A 53 8.48 12.10 -11.53
CA LYS A 53 9.71 12.34 -12.29
C LYS A 53 10.94 11.77 -11.58
N CYS A 54 11.02 11.90 -10.25
CA CYS A 54 12.07 11.27 -9.44
C CYS A 54 11.95 9.74 -9.46
N ALA A 55 10.75 9.18 -9.37
CA ALA A 55 10.49 7.74 -9.43
C ALA A 55 10.85 7.14 -10.80
N LEU A 56 10.72 7.91 -11.88
CA LEU A 56 11.13 7.54 -13.24
C LEU A 56 12.64 7.65 -13.48
N SER A 57 13.44 8.00 -12.46
CA SER A 57 14.90 7.96 -12.60
C SER A 57 15.36 6.52 -12.83
N PRO A 58 16.38 6.27 -13.68
CA PRO A 58 16.87 4.92 -13.98
C PRO A 58 17.26 4.12 -12.73
N LYS A 59 17.70 4.80 -11.67
CA LYS A 59 18.07 4.21 -10.38
C LYS A 59 16.90 3.53 -9.67
N ILE A 60 15.67 3.98 -9.90
CA ILE A 60 14.45 3.41 -9.32
C ILE A 60 13.73 2.56 -10.37
N LEU A 61 13.69 3.04 -11.62
CA LEU A 61 12.98 2.40 -12.72
C LEU A 61 13.54 1.01 -13.06
N ILE A 62 14.87 0.83 -13.07
CA ILE A 62 15.48 -0.47 -13.40
C ILE A 62 15.15 -1.52 -12.32
N PRO A 63 15.42 -1.27 -11.02
CA PRO A 63 14.99 -2.19 -9.96
C PRO A 63 13.48 -2.47 -9.97
N ALA A 64 12.66 -1.45 -10.22
CA ALA A 64 11.21 -1.59 -10.34
C ALA A 64 10.80 -2.54 -11.47
N LEU A 65 11.40 -2.38 -12.65
CA LEU A 65 11.13 -3.27 -13.79
C LEU A 65 11.55 -4.71 -13.50
N ILE A 66 12.68 -4.90 -12.82
CA ILE A 66 13.13 -6.24 -12.40
C ILE A 66 12.12 -6.85 -11.43
N LEU A 67 11.67 -6.09 -10.43
CA LEU A 67 10.66 -6.54 -9.47
C LEU A 67 9.36 -6.94 -10.17
N VAL A 68 8.82 -6.07 -11.03
CA VAL A 68 7.57 -6.35 -11.76
C VAL A 68 7.73 -7.59 -12.65
N THR A 69 8.85 -7.70 -13.37
CA THR A 69 9.12 -8.86 -14.23
C THR A 69 9.22 -10.15 -13.42
N TYR A 70 9.95 -10.11 -12.31
CA TYR A 70 10.11 -11.26 -11.42
C TYR A 70 8.79 -11.69 -10.78
N SER A 71 8.00 -10.74 -10.27
CA SER A 71 6.67 -11.01 -9.73
C SER A 71 5.74 -11.60 -10.79
N ALA A 72 5.76 -11.07 -12.01
CA ALA A 72 4.95 -11.61 -13.12
C ALA A 72 5.32 -13.05 -13.47
N LEU A 73 6.61 -13.39 -13.45
CA LEU A 73 7.07 -14.78 -13.67
C LEU A 73 6.61 -15.71 -12.55
N LEU A 74 6.68 -15.28 -11.29
CA LEU A 74 6.20 -16.06 -10.15
C LEU A 74 4.68 -16.28 -10.21
N ILE A 75 3.91 -15.24 -10.52
CA ILE A 75 2.45 -15.32 -10.65
C ILE A 75 2.08 -16.25 -11.80
N TYR A 76 2.77 -16.13 -12.94
CA TYR A 76 2.56 -17.01 -14.08
C TYR A 76 2.86 -18.47 -13.73
N GLY A 77 3.98 -18.74 -13.04
CA GLY A 77 4.28 -20.07 -12.53
C GLY A 77 3.18 -20.58 -11.58
N ALA A 78 2.76 -19.76 -10.61
CA ALA A 78 1.70 -20.12 -9.67
C ALA A 78 0.35 -20.37 -10.36
N PHE A 79 0.04 -19.66 -11.44
CA PHE A 79 -1.15 -19.87 -12.25
C PHE A 79 -1.13 -21.24 -12.95
N GLU A 80 -0.01 -21.62 -13.58
CA GLU A 80 0.16 -22.91 -14.25
C GLU A 80 0.06 -24.09 -13.26
N PHE A 81 0.55 -23.91 -12.03
CA PHE A 81 0.44 -24.92 -10.97
C PHE A 81 -0.92 -24.89 -10.23
N GLY A 82 -1.84 -24.01 -10.60
CA GLY A 82 -3.17 -23.89 -9.97
C GLY A 82 -3.16 -23.28 -8.56
N PHE A 83 -2.04 -22.72 -8.12
CA PHE A 83 -1.92 -22.00 -6.84
C PHE A 83 -2.46 -20.57 -6.90
N TRP A 84 -2.64 -20.01 -8.10
CA TRP A 84 -3.11 -18.65 -8.29
C TRP A 84 -4.25 -18.58 -9.30
N ASN A 85 -5.24 -17.73 -9.03
CA ASN A 85 -6.40 -17.50 -9.89
C ASN A 85 -6.53 -16.01 -10.21
N THR A 86 -7.09 -15.70 -11.38
CA THR A 86 -7.36 -14.32 -11.79
C THR A 86 -8.30 -13.58 -10.85
N GLY A 87 -9.08 -14.29 -10.02
CA GLY A 87 -9.97 -13.72 -9.00
C GLY A 87 -9.30 -12.86 -7.92
N ILE A 88 -7.99 -12.99 -7.70
CA ILE A 88 -7.21 -12.23 -6.72
C ILE A 88 -6.19 -11.30 -7.39
N LEU A 89 -6.43 -10.93 -8.65
CA LEU A 89 -5.51 -10.14 -9.45
C LEU A 89 -5.33 -8.74 -8.89
N LEU A 90 -6.42 -8.08 -8.48
CA LEU A 90 -6.37 -6.75 -7.88
C LEU A 90 -5.50 -6.73 -6.62
N ASP A 91 -5.74 -7.67 -5.70
CA ASP A 91 -4.97 -7.80 -4.45
C ASP A 91 -3.49 -8.07 -4.72
N THR A 92 -3.19 -8.93 -5.69
CA THR A 92 -1.80 -9.23 -6.09
C THR A 92 -1.09 -7.99 -6.64
N ILE A 93 -1.78 -7.17 -7.45
CA ILE A 93 -1.23 -5.91 -7.97
C ILE A 93 -1.01 -4.92 -6.82
N LEU A 94 -2.00 -4.77 -5.94
CA LEU A 94 -1.88 -3.90 -4.76
C LEU A 94 -0.71 -4.34 -3.88
N GLU A 95 -0.50 -5.64 -3.69
CA GLU A 95 0.61 -6.18 -2.91
C GLU A 95 1.96 -5.88 -3.57
N VAL A 96 2.11 -6.12 -4.87
CA VAL A 96 3.36 -5.77 -5.58
C VAL A 96 3.65 -4.27 -5.48
N VAL A 97 2.62 -3.42 -5.60
CA VAL A 97 2.74 -1.96 -5.56
C VAL A 97 3.06 -1.45 -4.15
N PHE A 98 2.29 -1.87 -3.14
CA PHE A 98 2.35 -1.32 -1.79
C PHE A 98 3.28 -2.07 -0.86
N VAL A 99 3.59 -3.35 -1.13
CA VAL A 99 4.62 -4.10 -0.40
C VAL A 99 5.91 -4.08 -1.21
N GLY A 100 5.89 -4.62 -2.43
CA GLY A 100 7.09 -4.87 -3.21
C GLY A 100 7.97 -3.64 -3.48
N PHE A 101 7.39 -2.50 -3.88
CA PHE A 101 8.19 -1.29 -4.15
C PHE A 101 8.82 -0.71 -2.88
N PRO A 102 8.09 -0.51 -1.76
CA PRO A 102 8.71 -0.15 -0.49
C PRO A 102 9.81 -1.11 -0.05
N SER A 103 9.60 -2.42 -0.15
CA SER A 103 10.61 -3.45 0.19
C SER A 103 11.88 -3.27 -0.63
N MET A 104 11.75 -3.02 -1.93
CA MET A 104 12.87 -2.73 -2.83
C MET A 104 13.65 -1.48 -2.40
N LEU A 105 12.94 -0.40 -2.02
CA LEU A 105 13.58 0.82 -1.54
C LEU A 105 14.31 0.62 -0.21
N ILE A 106 13.74 -0.17 0.70
CA ILE A 106 14.37 -0.53 1.98
C ILE A 106 15.63 -1.38 1.69
N ALA A 107 15.52 -2.40 0.85
CA ALA A 107 16.63 -3.26 0.44
C ALA A 107 17.77 -2.47 -0.21
N SER A 108 17.46 -1.45 -1.01
CA SER A 108 18.48 -0.59 -1.64
C SER A 108 19.30 0.26 -0.66
N LYS A 109 18.82 0.45 0.57
CA LYS A 109 19.50 1.22 1.62
C LYS A 109 20.42 0.36 2.48
N ALA A 110 20.18 -0.94 2.55
CA ALA A 110 20.96 -1.86 3.38
C ALA A 110 22.38 -2.01 2.80
N THR A 111 23.37 -1.45 3.49
CA THR A 111 24.76 -1.33 3.00
C THR A 111 25.71 -2.39 3.59
N SER A 112 25.27 -3.20 4.54
CA SER A 112 26.11 -4.18 5.25
C SER A 112 25.31 -5.39 5.77
N VAL A 113 25.90 -6.59 5.74
CA VAL A 113 25.30 -7.87 6.19
C VAL A 113 24.88 -7.84 7.66
N THR A 114 25.60 -7.13 8.53
CA THR A 114 25.23 -6.94 9.95
C THR A 114 24.12 -5.90 10.13
N SER A 115 23.96 -4.98 9.17
CA SER A 115 22.87 -4.00 9.13
C SER A 115 21.57 -4.57 8.54
N ILE A 116 21.63 -5.66 7.75
CA ILE A 116 20.45 -6.28 7.10
C ILE A 116 19.34 -6.58 8.10
N LYS A 117 19.64 -7.06 9.31
CA LYS A 117 18.60 -7.40 10.28
C LYS A 117 17.78 -6.16 10.70
N ASN A 118 18.46 -5.07 11.04
CA ASN A 118 17.81 -3.87 11.59
C ASN A 118 17.32 -2.91 10.49
N GLU A 119 17.95 -2.92 9.32
CA GLU A 119 17.64 -2.01 8.22
C GLU A 119 16.76 -2.63 7.14
N LEU A 120 16.71 -3.97 7.03
CA LEU A 120 15.90 -4.67 6.04
C LEU A 120 14.84 -5.57 6.67
N ILE A 121 15.23 -6.56 7.49
CA ILE A 121 14.29 -7.58 8.00
C ILE A 121 13.25 -6.97 8.93
N VAL A 122 13.66 -6.16 9.91
CA VAL A 122 12.71 -5.57 10.87
C VAL A 122 11.74 -4.59 10.19
N PRO A 123 12.19 -3.66 9.33
CA PRO A 123 11.28 -2.78 8.60
C PRO A 123 10.35 -3.53 7.65
N GLU A 124 10.86 -4.56 6.95
CA GLU A 124 10.09 -5.35 6.00
C GLU A 124 9.00 -6.17 6.70
N VAL A 125 9.34 -6.88 7.78
CA VAL A 125 8.36 -7.65 8.55
C VAL A 125 7.33 -6.73 9.19
N ARG A 126 7.72 -5.52 9.61
CA ARG A 126 6.76 -4.56 10.18
C ARG A 126 5.84 -3.96 9.12
N PHE A 127 6.38 -3.51 7.99
CA PHE A 127 5.60 -2.80 6.98
C PHE A 127 4.95 -3.75 5.98
N GLY A 128 5.72 -4.65 5.39
CA GLY A 128 5.26 -5.58 4.37
C GLY A 128 4.23 -6.56 4.91
N ALA A 129 4.44 -7.13 6.10
CA ALA A 129 3.43 -8.02 6.68
C ALA A 129 2.14 -7.29 7.05
N LEU A 130 2.21 -6.06 7.57
CA LEU A 130 1.01 -5.27 7.88
C LEU A 130 0.26 -4.84 6.61
N ALA A 131 0.98 -4.46 5.56
CA ALA A 131 0.37 -4.07 4.29
C ALA A 131 -0.25 -5.27 3.58
N SER A 132 0.46 -6.41 3.50
CA SER A 132 -0.07 -7.66 2.96
C SER A 132 -1.27 -8.16 3.78
N PHE A 133 -1.21 -8.08 5.11
CA PHE A 133 -2.34 -8.40 5.99
C PHE A 133 -3.54 -7.49 5.75
N TYR A 134 -3.33 -6.18 5.62
CA TYR A 134 -4.40 -5.23 5.35
C TYR A 134 -5.04 -5.49 3.97
N ILE A 135 -4.25 -5.73 2.93
CA ILE A 135 -4.74 -6.03 1.57
C ILE A 135 -5.56 -7.33 1.55
N ASN A 136 -5.14 -8.36 2.30
CA ASN A 136 -5.85 -9.63 2.35
C ASN A 136 -6.91 -9.71 3.48
N LEU A 137 -7.20 -8.59 4.16
CA LEU A 137 -8.18 -8.56 5.23
C LEU A 137 -9.60 -8.68 4.67
N VAL A 138 -10.54 -9.22 5.46
CA VAL A 138 -11.97 -9.13 5.12
C VAL A 138 -12.40 -7.67 5.08
N CYS A 139 -13.12 -7.30 4.02
CA CYS A 139 -13.66 -5.95 3.85
C CYS A 139 -14.77 -5.66 4.86
N PHE A 140 -14.62 -4.58 5.62
CA PHE A 140 -15.66 -4.09 6.53
C PHE A 140 -16.77 -3.36 5.74
N PRO A 141 -17.92 -3.08 6.38
CA PRO A 141 -18.91 -2.16 5.81
C PRO A 141 -18.30 -0.79 5.51
N ILE A 142 -18.76 -0.15 4.42
CA ILE A 142 -18.20 1.11 3.89
C ILE A 142 -17.96 2.20 4.96
N PRO A 143 -18.87 2.49 5.91
CA PRO A 143 -18.63 3.53 6.91
C PRO A 143 -17.42 3.23 7.83
N PHE A 144 -17.20 1.96 8.14
CA PHE A 144 -16.09 1.54 8.99
C PHE A 144 -14.77 1.57 8.22
N GLU A 145 -14.76 1.14 6.96
CA GLU A 145 -13.58 1.25 6.08
C GLU A 145 -13.14 2.71 5.92
N VAL A 146 -14.07 3.63 5.68
CA VAL A 146 -13.75 5.06 5.57
C VAL A 146 -13.15 5.59 6.87
N ALA A 147 -13.74 5.25 8.02
CA ALA A 147 -13.22 5.66 9.32
C ALA A 147 -11.80 5.10 9.57
N LEU A 148 -11.58 3.82 9.28
CA LEU A 148 -10.29 3.15 9.42
C LEU A 148 -9.23 3.82 8.55
N GLN A 149 -9.54 4.08 7.27
CA GLN A 149 -8.62 4.73 6.34
C GLN A 149 -8.31 6.17 6.74
N VAL A 150 -9.27 6.92 7.32
CA VAL A 150 -9.02 8.26 7.87
C VAL A 150 -8.05 8.20 9.05
N VAL A 151 -8.20 7.25 9.96
CA VAL A 151 -7.28 7.06 11.09
C VAL A 151 -5.88 6.68 10.59
N LEU A 152 -5.79 5.76 9.63
CA LEU A 152 -4.52 5.37 9.00
C LEU A 152 -3.85 6.56 8.30
N LEU A 153 -4.60 7.38 7.58
CA LEU A 153 -4.11 8.59 6.93
C LEU A 153 -3.55 9.58 7.95
N PHE A 154 -4.28 9.83 9.04
CA PHE A 154 -3.83 10.73 10.11
C PHE A 154 -2.54 10.24 10.77
N LEU A 155 -2.47 8.94 11.09
CA LEU A 155 -1.27 8.31 11.66
C LEU A 155 -0.08 8.38 10.69
N GLY A 156 -0.33 8.18 9.39
CA GLY A 156 0.69 8.28 8.34
C GLY A 156 1.26 9.70 8.19
N ILE A 157 0.39 10.72 8.12
CA ILE A 157 0.80 12.13 8.03
C ILE A 157 1.55 12.55 9.29
N GLY A 158 1.03 12.20 10.46
CA GLY A 158 1.69 12.46 11.74
C GLY A 158 3.09 11.86 11.78
N HIS A 159 3.22 10.58 11.46
CA HIS A 159 4.53 9.91 11.41
C HIS A 159 5.51 10.60 10.46
N ALA A 160 5.08 10.96 9.25
CA ALA A 160 5.94 11.66 8.28
C ALA A 160 6.39 13.04 8.80
N GLN A 161 5.48 13.79 9.43
CA GLN A 161 5.77 15.13 9.95
C GLN A 161 6.71 15.09 11.17
N PHE A 162 6.48 14.18 12.12
CA PHE A 162 7.29 14.06 13.34
C PHE A 162 8.67 13.44 13.06
N SER A 163 8.76 12.50 12.12
CA SER A 163 10.04 11.97 11.64
C SER A 163 10.91 13.08 11.02
N SER A 164 10.32 13.98 10.23
CA SER A 164 11.04 15.12 9.66
C SER A 164 11.53 16.13 10.71
N ARG A 165 10.85 16.24 11.87
CA ARG A 165 11.22 17.16 12.95
C ARG A 165 12.15 16.55 14.01
N ARG A 166 12.51 15.26 13.88
CA ARG A 166 13.28 14.47 14.88
C ARG A 166 12.69 14.53 16.30
N ASP A 167 11.38 14.64 16.42
CA ASP A 167 10.71 14.69 17.72
C ASP A 167 10.42 13.26 18.22
N VAL A 168 11.37 12.73 18.99
CA VAL A 168 11.46 11.30 19.33
C VAL A 168 10.28 10.82 20.21
N SER A 169 9.77 11.69 21.08
CA SER A 169 8.66 11.35 22.00
C SER A 169 7.35 11.17 21.25
N ASN A 170 7.02 12.12 20.36
CA ASN A 170 5.79 12.06 19.57
C ASN A 170 5.85 10.93 18.52
N LEU A 171 7.03 10.63 17.98
CA LEU A 171 7.21 9.50 17.07
C LEU A 171 6.85 8.16 17.75
N CYS A 172 7.36 7.92 18.97
CA CYS A 172 7.08 6.70 19.73
C CYS A 172 5.59 6.55 20.06
N LEU A 173 4.89 7.64 20.37
CA LEU A 173 3.44 7.63 20.58
C LEU A 173 2.68 7.22 19.31
N PHE A 174 3.05 7.75 18.14
CA PHE A 174 2.42 7.38 16.87
C PHE A 174 2.72 5.93 16.47
N GLU A 175 3.94 5.45 16.72
CA GLU A 175 4.28 4.03 16.50
C GLU A 175 3.43 3.12 17.40
N ASN A 176 3.34 3.43 18.69
CA ASN A 176 2.52 2.65 19.64
C ASN A 176 1.03 2.67 19.27
N MET A 177 0.49 3.83 18.86
CA MET A 177 -0.89 3.92 18.39
C MET A 177 -1.14 3.08 17.13
N ARG A 178 -0.20 3.05 16.18
CA ARG A 178 -0.31 2.21 14.98
C ARG A 178 -0.32 0.72 15.32
N VAL A 179 0.51 0.29 16.27
CA VAL A 179 0.53 -1.12 16.73
C VAL A 179 -0.78 -1.48 17.41
N VAL A 180 -1.30 -0.62 18.30
CA VAL A 180 -2.60 -0.84 18.97
C VAL A 180 -3.74 -0.92 17.95
N LEU A 181 -3.77 -0.02 16.97
CA LEU A 181 -4.75 -0.06 15.88
C LEU A 181 -4.69 -1.39 15.12
N CYS A 182 -3.48 -1.87 14.78
CA CYS A 182 -3.30 -3.15 14.10
C CYS A 182 -3.84 -4.31 14.94
N ILE A 183 -3.55 -4.33 16.24
CA ILE A 183 -4.08 -5.36 17.14
C ILE A 183 -5.61 -5.33 17.16
N ILE A 184 -6.23 -4.14 17.26
CA ILE A 184 -7.68 -3.99 17.24
C ILE A 184 -8.27 -4.51 15.93
N VAL A 185 -7.67 -4.15 14.80
CA VAL A 185 -8.12 -4.62 13.47
C VAL A 185 -7.98 -6.14 13.37
N CYS A 186 -6.85 -6.71 13.77
CA CYS A 186 -6.66 -8.16 13.80
C CYS A 186 -7.72 -8.87 14.63
N VAL A 187 -7.98 -8.38 15.85
CA VAL A 187 -8.99 -8.96 16.74
C VAL A 187 -10.40 -8.81 16.14
N ALA A 188 -10.76 -7.64 15.64
CA ALA A 188 -12.05 -7.40 15.00
C ALA A 188 -12.27 -8.32 13.79
N THR A 189 -11.24 -8.55 12.97
CA THR A 189 -11.30 -9.46 11.84
C THR A 189 -11.43 -10.91 12.29
N THR A 190 -10.69 -11.36 13.32
CA THR A 190 -10.88 -12.72 13.86
C THR A 190 -12.28 -12.95 14.42
N LEU A 191 -12.88 -11.94 15.06
CA LEU A 191 -14.25 -12.00 15.56
C LEU A 191 -15.28 -12.02 14.42
N LEU A 192 -15.05 -11.28 13.35
CA LEU A 192 -15.92 -11.31 12.17
C LEU A 192 -15.84 -12.65 11.44
N LEU A 193 -14.64 -13.20 11.27
CA LEU A 193 -14.42 -14.53 10.69
C LEU A 193 -15.02 -15.65 11.54
N SER A 194 -15.00 -15.51 12.87
CA SER A 194 -15.60 -16.50 13.78
C SER A 194 -17.13 -16.45 13.80
N ASN A 195 -17.74 -15.36 13.33
CA ASN A 195 -19.19 -15.15 13.33
C ASN A 195 -19.82 -15.29 11.92
N ALA A 196 -19.00 -15.54 10.90
CA ALA A 196 -19.41 -15.80 9.52
C ALA A 196 -19.51 -17.32 9.25
#